data_AF-A0A1S3KVV6-F1
#
_entry.id   AF-A0A1S3KVV6-F1
#
_cell.length_a   1.000
_cell.length_b   1.000
_cell.length_c   1.000
_cell.angle_alpha   90.00
_cell.angle_beta   90.00
_cell.angle_gamma   90.00
#
_symmetry.space_group_name_H-M   'P 1'
#
loop_
_entity.id
_entity.type
_entity.pdbx_description
1 polymer ?
#
loop_
_entity_poly.entity_id
_entity_poly.type
_entity_poly.pdbx_seq_one_letter_code
_entity_poly.pdbx_strand_id
1 'polypeptide(L)'
;MFFFLPPFLRISALSQLMGYNEKPVNLQMFIGTADDRYLRPHAFYQVHRITGKTVATASQEIIISSTKVLEIPLLPENNMSASIDCAGILKLRNSDIELRKGETDIGRKNTRVRVVFRVHIPQPNGKVLSLQAASIPVECSQRSAQELPQVEKASLTGCLVSGGEEMVITGSNFFPESKVMFLEKGPGKRLVHTASHTQGGNP
;
A
#
# COMPACT_ATOMS: atom_id res chain seq x y z
N MET A 1 4.54 -2.29 -4.92
CA MET A 1 3.45 -1.34 -5.25
C MET A 1 2.15 -1.87 -4.64
N PHE A 2 1.31 -1.00 -4.07
CA PHE A 2 0.04 -1.40 -3.44
C PHE A 2 -1.14 -0.85 -4.23
N PHE A 3 -2.14 -1.68 -4.53
CA PHE A 3 -3.35 -1.28 -5.28
C PHE A 3 -4.61 -1.48 -4.42
N PHE A 4 -5.49 -0.49 -4.39
CA PHE A 4 -6.75 -0.59 -3.65
C PHE A 4 -7.80 -1.32 -4.50
N LEU A 5 -8.20 -2.53 -4.10
CA LEU A 5 -9.31 -3.27 -4.70
C LEU A 5 -10.25 -3.69 -3.57
N PRO A 6 -11.46 -3.12 -3.43
CA PRO A 6 -12.38 -3.56 -2.39
C PRO A 6 -12.56 -5.09 -2.47
N PRO A 7 -12.39 -5.87 -1.37
CA PRO A 7 -12.32 -5.47 0.04
C PRO A 7 -10.90 -5.44 0.67
N PHE A 8 -9.82 -5.53 -0.11
CA PHE A 8 -8.43 -5.62 0.42
C PHE A 8 -7.42 -4.76 -0.36
N LEU A 9 -6.34 -4.32 0.31
CA LEU A 9 -5.23 -3.68 -0.40
C LEU A 9 -4.34 -4.76 -1.02
N ARG A 10 -4.28 -4.86 -2.35
CA ARG A 10 -3.45 -5.86 -3.06
C ARG A 10 -1.98 -5.49 -2.93
N ILE A 11 -1.15 -6.48 -2.59
CA ILE A 11 0.30 -6.37 -2.46
C ILE A 11 0.92 -6.88 -3.76
N SER A 12 1.82 -6.07 -4.33
CA SER A 12 2.74 -6.49 -5.38
C SER A 12 4.17 -6.18 -4.92
N ALA A 13 4.97 -7.21 -4.70
CA ALA A 13 6.34 -7.10 -4.21
C ALA A 13 7.24 -8.14 -4.86
N LEU A 14 8.55 -7.87 -4.87
CA LEU A 14 9.57 -8.85 -5.21
C LEU A 14 10.34 -9.16 -3.93
N SER A 15 10.57 -10.44 -3.68
CA SER A 15 11.35 -10.93 -2.55
C SER A 15 12.45 -11.84 -3.06
N GLN A 16 13.64 -11.74 -2.45
CA GLN A 16 14.77 -12.59 -2.77
C GLN A 16 15.55 -12.88 -1.49
N LEU A 17 15.84 -14.16 -1.25
CA LEU A 17 16.77 -14.57 -0.21
C LEU A 17 18.17 -14.72 -0.81
N MET A 18 19.11 -13.92 -0.34
CA MET A 18 20.51 -13.97 -0.78
C MET A 18 21.36 -14.79 0.20
N GLY A 19 22.40 -15.45 -0.30
CA GLY A 19 23.37 -16.18 0.52
C GLY A 19 22.93 -17.57 0.97
N TYR A 20 21.80 -18.07 0.47
CA TYR A 20 21.34 -19.45 0.71
C TYR A 20 20.64 -19.96 -0.54
N ASN A 21 21.04 -21.12 -1.06
CA ASN A 21 20.48 -21.71 -2.28
C ASN A 21 20.48 -23.26 -2.24
N GLU A 22 20.58 -23.86 -1.06
CA GLU A 22 20.80 -25.32 -0.93
C GLU A 22 19.50 -26.13 -1.03
N LYS A 23 18.44 -25.69 -0.35
CA LYS A 23 17.15 -26.39 -0.29
C LYS A 23 15.99 -25.41 -0.31
N PRO A 24 14.80 -25.81 -0.79
CA PRO A 24 13.59 -25.01 -0.66
C PRO A 24 13.30 -24.57 0.78
N VAL A 25 12.83 -23.34 0.94
CA VAL A 25 12.34 -22.78 2.21
C VAL A 25 11.06 -21.99 1.99
N ASN A 26 10.27 -21.80 3.04
CA ASN A 26 9.06 -20.99 2.95
C ASN A 26 9.34 -19.55 3.40
N LEU A 27 8.99 -18.61 2.54
CA LEU A 27 8.80 -17.21 2.90
C LEU A 27 7.46 -17.07 3.61
N GLN A 28 7.50 -16.74 4.89
CA GLN A 28 6.33 -16.38 5.69
C GLN A 28 6.04 -14.89 5.54
N MET A 29 4.78 -14.56 5.29
CA MET A 29 4.30 -13.18 5.19
C MET A 29 3.11 -12.94 6.12
N PHE A 30 3.18 -11.87 6.91
CA PHE A 30 2.06 -11.45 7.77
C PHE A 30 1.99 -9.93 7.88
N ILE A 31 0.89 -9.42 8.44
CA ILE A 31 0.67 -7.97 8.62
C ILE A 31 1.03 -7.60 10.06
N GLY A 32 2.02 -6.73 10.20
CA GLY A 32 2.53 -6.26 11.47
C GLY A 32 2.16 -4.82 11.78
N THR A 33 2.41 -4.42 13.03
CA THR A 33 2.36 -3.04 13.50
C THR A 33 3.37 -2.16 12.75
N ALA A 34 3.04 -0.88 12.59
CA ALA A 34 3.97 0.11 12.02
C ALA A 34 4.92 0.75 13.04
N ASP A 35 4.83 0.39 14.32
CA ASP A 35 5.74 0.86 15.38
C ASP A 35 7.17 0.36 15.14
N ASP A 36 8.13 1.29 15.16
CA ASP A 36 9.54 1.02 14.91
C ASP A 36 10.21 0.23 16.04
N ARG A 37 9.68 0.28 17.27
CA ARG A 37 10.32 -0.36 18.44
C ARG A 37 9.92 -1.81 18.62
N TYR A 38 8.67 -2.16 18.32
CA TYR A 38 8.12 -3.50 18.56
C TYR A 38 7.23 -3.97 17.41
N LEU A 39 7.83 -4.71 16.48
CA LEU A 39 7.09 -5.37 15.41
C LEU A 39 6.28 -6.56 15.97
N ARG A 40 4.95 -6.47 15.89
CA ARG A 40 4.02 -7.53 16.32
C ARG A 40 2.92 -7.69 15.28
N PRO A 41 2.24 -8.85 15.20
CA PRO A 41 1.06 -9.00 14.36
C PRO A 41 0.01 -7.92 14.65
N HIS A 42 -0.57 -7.33 13.61
CA HIS A 42 -1.59 -6.30 13.77
C HIS A 42 -2.94 -6.91 14.19
N ALA A 43 -3.62 -6.36 15.19
CA ALA A 43 -4.88 -6.91 15.68
C ALA A 43 -6.04 -6.75 14.66
N PHE A 44 -6.11 -5.59 14.01
CA PHE A 44 -7.21 -5.23 13.11
C PHE A 44 -6.97 -5.53 11.63
N TYR A 45 -5.76 -5.95 11.24
CA TYR A 45 -5.40 -6.23 9.85
C TYR A 45 -4.71 -7.57 9.75
N GLN A 46 -5.05 -8.36 8.74
CA GLN A 46 -4.42 -9.64 8.49
C GLN A 46 -4.04 -9.77 7.01
N VAL A 47 -3.11 -10.69 6.74
CA VAL A 47 -2.82 -11.07 5.36
C VAL A 47 -4.05 -11.80 4.80
N HIS A 48 -4.33 -11.58 3.52
CA HIS A 48 -5.37 -12.27 2.79
C HIS A 48 -4.76 -12.93 1.57
N ARG A 49 -4.94 -14.24 1.46
CA ARG A 49 -4.52 -15.00 0.28
C ARG A 49 -5.45 -14.67 -0.90
N ILE A 50 -4.87 -14.18 -1.98
CA ILE A 50 -5.56 -13.92 -3.25
C ILE A 50 -5.34 -15.12 -4.16
N THR A 51 -6.42 -15.62 -4.76
CA THR A 51 -6.39 -16.67 -5.78
C THR A 51 -7.08 -16.18 -7.05
N GLY A 52 -6.75 -16.76 -8.20
CA GLY A 52 -7.40 -16.43 -9.47
C GLY A 52 -6.53 -16.74 -10.69
N LYS A 53 -7.11 -16.65 -11.89
CA LYS A 53 -6.41 -16.96 -13.16
C LYS A 53 -5.19 -16.07 -13.44
N THR A 54 -5.15 -14.88 -12.84
CA THR A 54 -4.07 -13.90 -13.00
C THR A 54 -3.06 -13.94 -11.85
N VAL A 55 -3.19 -14.90 -10.92
CA VAL A 55 -2.26 -15.13 -9.81
C VAL A 55 -1.42 -16.34 -10.16
N ALA A 56 -0.13 -16.14 -10.41
CA ALA A 56 0.78 -17.22 -10.80
C ALA A 56 1.49 -17.84 -9.60
N THR A 57 1.61 -17.11 -8.50
CA THR A 57 2.46 -17.51 -7.38
C THR A 57 1.75 -18.50 -6.48
N ALA A 58 2.32 -19.70 -6.36
CA ALA A 58 1.89 -20.70 -5.40
C ALA A 58 1.99 -20.13 -3.98
N SER A 59 0.93 -20.31 -3.20
CA SER A 59 0.89 -19.86 -1.81
C SER A 59 -0.12 -20.65 -1.00
N GLN A 60 0.14 -20.75 0.31
CA GLN A 60 -0.76 -21.36 1.28
C GLN A 60 -0.98 -20.43 2.46
N GLU A 61 -2.18 -20.46 3.02
CA GLU A 61 -2.53 -19.70 4.21
C GLU A 61 -2.52 -20.63 5.42
N ILE A 62 -1.80 -20.25 6.47
CA ILE A 62 -1.72 -20.99 7.73
C ILE A 62 -1.99 -20.05 8.91
N ILE A 63 -2.24 -20.63 10.09
CA ILE A 63 -2.41 -19.88 11.33
C ILE A 63 -1.30 -20.26 12.30
N ILE A 64 -0.51 -19.27 12.73
CA ILE A 64 0.56 -19.42 13.74
C ILE A 64 0.20 -18.52 14.91
N SER A 65 0.02 -19.07 16.11
CA SER A 65 -0.30 -18.30 17.32
C SER A 65 -1.43 -17.29 17.10
N SER A 66 -2.53 -17.74 16.49
CA SER A 66 -3.71 -16.93 16.13
C SER A 66 -3.44 -15.78 15.14
N THR A 67 -2.28 -15.77 14.48
CA THR A 67 -1.93 -14.86 13.40
C THR A 67 -2.01 -15.60 12.08
N LYS A 68 -2.72 -15.03 11.12
CA LYS A 68 -2.77 -15.54 9.76
C LYS A 68 -1.44 -15.22 9.05
N VAL A 69 -0.82 -16.24 8.48
CA VAL A 69 0.47 -16.17 7.78
C VAL A 69 0.29 -16.76 6.39
N LEU A 70 0.79 -16.08 5.36
CA LEU A 70 0.87 -16.59 4.01
C LEU A 70 2.27 -17.16 3.78
N GLU A 71 2.35 -18.43 3.40
CA GLU A 71 3.61 -19.06 3.01
C GLU A 71 3.74 -19.13 1.49
N ILE A 72 4.91 -18.72 1.01
CA ILE A 72 5.29 -18.74 -0.39
C ILE A 72 6.59 -19.53 -0.50
N PRO A 73 6.66 -20.60 -1.29
CA PRO A 73 7.88 -21.37 -1.45
C PRO A 73 8.94 -20.55 -2.19
N LEU A 74 10.15 -20.50 -1.64
CA LEU A 74 11.36 -20.04 -2.30
C LEU A 74 12.15 -21.26 -2.75
N LEU A 75 12.40 -21.30 -4.06
CA LEU A 75 13.01 -22.43 -4.75
C LEU A 75 14.40 -22.06 -5.28
N PRO A 76 15.42 -22.92 -5.10
CA PRO A 76 16.76 -22.64 -5.63
C PRO A 76 16.81 -22.43 -7.14
N GLU A 77 15.93 -23.12 -7.87
CA GLU A 77 15.80 -23.04 -9.33
C GLU A 77 15.39 -21.63 -9.80
N ASN A 78 14.74 -20.87 -8.92
CA ASN A 78 14.31 -19.49 -9.15
C ASN A 78 15.19 -18.47 -8.41
N ASN A 79 16.45 -18.82 -8.12
CA ASN A 79 17.39 -17.96 -7.36
C ASN A 79 16.80 -17.47 -6.03
N MET A 80 16.04 -18.35 -5.34
CA MET A 80 15.34 -18.04 -4.09
C MET A 80 14.54 -16.74 -4.13
N SER A 81 13.94 -16.47 -5.30
CA SER A 81 13.16 -15.26 -5.56
C SER A 81 11.69 -15.61 -5.78
N ALA A 82 10.81 -14.73 -5.32
CA ALA A 82 9.38 -14.82 -5.57
C ALA A 82 8.79 -13.44 -5.88
N SER A 83 7.99 -13.39 -6.95
CA SER A 83 7.05 -12.30 -7.21
C SER A 83 5.81 -12.55 -6.37
N ILE A 84 5.39 -11.57 -5.58
CA ILE A 84 4.27 -11.70 -4.66
C ILE A 84 3.08 -11.00 -5.30
N ASP A 85 2.20 -11.77 -5.93
CA ASP A 85 0.94 -11.31 -6.55
C ASP A 85 -0.31 -11.93 -5.90
N CYS A 86 -0.08 -12.82 -4.93
CA CYS A 86 -1.05 -13.70 -4.26
C CYS A 86 -1.48 -13.20 -2.88
N ALA A 87 -1.19 -11.93 -2.54
CA ALA A 87 -1.44 -11.41 -1.21
C ALA A 87 -2.13 -10.05 -1.18
N GLY A 88 -2.97 -9.85 -0.17
CA GLY A 88 -3.60 -8.58 0.15
C GLY A 88 -3.62 -8.30 1.66
N ILE A 89 -3.96 -7.06 2.02
CA ILE A 89 -4.18 -6.62 3.40
C ILE A 89 -5.69 -6.51 3.62
N LEU A 90 -6.22 -7.29 4.55
CA LEU A 90 -7.65 -7.30 4.89
C LEU A 90 -7.87 -6.63 6.25
N LYS A 91 -8.78 -5.65 6.29
CA LYS A 91 -9.30 -5.07 7.53
C LYS A 91 -10.33 -6.01 8.13
N LEU A 92 -10.13 -6.37 9.39
CA LEU A 92 -11.10 -7.14 10.17
C LEU A 92 -12.20 -6.21 10.73
N ARG A 93 -13.42 -6.71 10.89
CA ARG A 93 -14.50 -5.93 11.51
C ARG A 93 -14.16 -5.71 12.99
N ASN A 94 -14.43 -4.51 13.49
CA ASN A 94 -14.06 -4.13 14.86
C ASN A 94 -14.77 -5.00 15.90
N SER A 95 -16.06 -5.28 15.68
CA SER A 95 -16.86 -6.18 16.53
C SER A 95 -16.22 -7.57 16.67
N ASP A 96 -15.58 -8.08 15.61
CA ASP A 96 -14.96 -9.41 15.63
C ASP A 96 -13.65 -9.43 16.44
N ILE A 97 -12.97 -8.29 16.60
CA ILE A 97 -11.71 -8.14 17.36
C ILE A 97 -11.99 -7.90 18.84
N GLU A 98 -12.93 -7.01 19.15
CA GLU A 98 -13.35 -6.67 20.52
C GLU A 98 -13.77 -7.95 21.28
N LEU A 99 -14.50 -8.85 20.61
CA LEU A 99 -14.91 -10.15 21.16
C LEU A 99 -13.74 -11.13 21.42
N ARG A 100 -12.59 -10.96 20.75
CA ARG A 100 -11.46 -11.92 20.80
C ARG A 100 -10.30 -11.49 21.68
N LYS A 101 -10.02 -10.18 21.80
CA LYS A 101 -8.73 -9.70 22.34
C LYS A 101 -8.82 -8.59 23.38
N GLY A 102 -10.00 -8.05 23.70
CA GLY A 102 -10.10 -6.89 24.60
C GLY A 102 -9.26 -5.70 24.13
N GLU A 103 -8.97 -5.64 22.82
CA GLU A 103 -8.10 -4.64 22.20
C GLU A 103 -8.78 -3.26 22.29
N THR A 104 -8.00 -2.21 22.60
CA THR A 104 -8.53 -0.88 22.92
C THR A 104 -8.82 -0.02 21.68
N ASP A 105 -9.55 1.09 21.86
CA ASP A 105 -9.85 2.09 20.82
C ASP A 105 -8.61 2.63 20.08
N ILE A 106 -7.43 2.52 20.68
CA ILE A 106 -6.15 2.93 20.07
C ILE A 106 -5.85 2.08 18.84
N GLY A 107 -6.03 0.76 18.92
CA GLY A 107 -5.79 -0.14 17.78
C GLY A 107 -6.81 0.07 16.65
N ARG A 108 -8.04 0.50 17.00
CA ARG A 108 -9.10 0.83 16.03
C ARG A 108 -8.71 2.02 15.15
N LYS A 109 -8.02 3.01 15.72
CA LYS A 109 -7.56 4.21 15.01
C LYS A 109 -6.24 4.00 14.27
N ASN A 110 -5.52 2.91 14.54
CA ASN A 110 -4.26 2.62 13.88
C ASN A 110 -4.49 1.95 12.51
N THR A 111 -4.39 2.74 11.46
CA THR A 111 -4.53 2.31 10.07
C THR A 111 -3.19 2.07 9.39
N ARG A 112 -2.08 2.21 10.10
CA ARG A 112 -0.72 2.02 9.56
C ARG A 112 -0.19 0.63 9.91
N VAL A 113 0.20 -0.10 8.88
CA VAL A 113 0.72 -1.47 9.02
C VAL A 113 2.06 -1.62 8.32
N ARG A 114 2.78 -2.71 8.58
CA ARG A 114 3.91 -3.15 7.77
C ARG A 114 3.64 -4.56 7.25
N VAL A 115 4.09 -4.84 6.03
CA VAL A 115 4.15 -6.23 5.55
C VAL A 115 5.45 -6.82 6.07
N VAL A 116 5.36 -7.92 6.80
CA VAL A 116 6.51 -8.58 7.43
C VAL A 116 6.82 -9.85 6.68
N PHE A 117 8.08 -10.01 6.33
CA PHE A 117 8.66 -11.17 5.64
C PHE A 117 9.57 -11.89 6.61
N ARG A 118 9.42 -13.21 6.72
CA ARG A 118 10.25 -14.05 7.57
C ARG A 118 10.63 -15.34 6.86
N VAL A 119 11.87 -15.77 7.00
CA VAL A 119 12.33 -17.09 6.51
C VAL A 119 13.03 -17.82 7.65
N HIS A 120 12.81 -19.12 7.72
CA HIS A 120 13.49 -20.03 8.63
C HIS A 120 14.43 -20.94 7.84
N ILE A 121 15.73 -20.77 8.05
CA ILE A 121 16.79 -21.50 7.33
C ILE A 121 17.37 -22.58 8.26
N PRO A 122 17.22 -23.87 7.95
CA PRO A 122 17.85 -24.93 8.71
C PRO A 122 19.37 -24.85 8.57
N GLN A 123 20.10 -24.94 9.67
CA GLN A 123 21.56 -24.89 9.71
C GLN A 123 22.14 -26.30 9.88
N PRO A 124 23.37 -26.57 9.41
CA PRO A 124 24.02 -27.89 9.54
C PRO A 124 24.14 -28.39 10.99
N ASN A 125 24.19 -27.47 11.96
CA ASN A 125 24.26 -27.78 13.39
C ASN A 125 22.90 -28.13 14.02
N GLY A 126 21.84 -28.29 13.22
CA GLY A 126 20.48 -28.58 13.68
C GLY A 126 19.72 -27.37 14.23
N LYS A 127 20.33 -26.18 14.31
CA LYS A 127 19.63 -24.94 14.67
C LYS A 127 18.88 -24.37 13.47
N VAL A 128 18.01 -23.39 13.73
CA VAL A 128 17.29 -22.64 12.69
C VAL A 128 17.68 -21.18 12.77
N LEU A 129 18.21 -20.63 11.67
CA LEU A 129 18.43 -19.20 11.51
C LEU A 129 17.13 -18.55 11.03
N SER A 130 16.65 -17.54 11.74
CA SER A 130 15.44 -16.81 11.36
C SER A 130 15.79 -15.42 10.87
N LEU A 131 15.52 -15.13 9.60
CA LEU A 131 15.69 -13.82 9.00
C LEU A 131 14.34 -13.13 8.91
N GLN A 132 14.28 -11.85 9.24
CA GLN A 132 13.05 -11.06 9.16
C GLN A 132 13.31 -9.67 8.60
N ALA A 133 12.46 -9.25 7.67
CA ALA A 133 12.44 -7.91 7.11
C ALA A 133 11.01 -7.36 7.14
N ALA A 134 10.86 -6.05 7.34
CA ALA A 134 9.56 -5.38 7.28
C ALA A 134 9.57 -4.33 6.16
N SER A 135 8.46 -4.21 5.45
CA SER A 135 8.27 -3.13 4.48
C SER A 135 8.27 -1.76 5.16
N ILE A 136 8.34 -0.69 4.37
CA ILE A 136 7.91 0.64 4.81
C ILE A 136 6.46 0.60 5.33
N PRO A 137 6.07 1.51 6.24
CA PRO A 137 4.68 1.60 6.69
C PRO A 137 3.72 1.84 5.53
N VAL A 138 2.60 1.13 5.55
CA VAL A 138 1.51 1.20 4.58
C VAL A 138 0.29 1.80 5.27
N GLU A 139 -0.24 2.86 4.69
CA GLU A 139 -1.49 3.48 5.13
C GLU A 139 -2.68 2.69 4.55
N CYS A 140 -3.44 2.05 5.43
CA CYS A 140 -4.59 1.20 5.08
C CYS A 140 -5.94 1.84 5.38
N SER A 141 -5.97 3.13 5.75
CA SER A 141 -7.21 3.89 5.65
C SER A 141 -7.69 3.84 4.20
N GLN A 142 -9.00 3.74 4.02
CA GLN A 142 -9.59 4.09 2.75
C GLN A 142 -9.21 5.54 2.55
N ARG A 143 -8.19 5.80 1.73
CA ARG A 143 -8.11 7.07 1.05
C ARG A 143 -9.42 7.10 0.30
N SER A 144 -10.40 7.89 0.75
CA SER A 144 -11.25 8.60 -0.19
C SER A 144 -10.26 9.12 -1.21
N ALA A 145 -10.17 8.43 -2.35
CA ALA A 145 -9.10 8.58 -3.31
C ALA A 145 -8.91 10.07 -3.46
N GLN A 146 -7.77 10.62 -3.00
CA GLN A 146 -7.54 12.06 -2.80
C GLN A 146 -8.43 12.80 -3.78
N GLU A 147 -9.58 13.29 -3.30
CA GLU A 147 -10.71 13.53 -4.20
C GLU A 147 -10.20 14.40 -5.34
N LEU A 148 -10.30 13.90 -6.57
CA LEU A 148 -9.66 14.57 -7.69
C LEU A 148 -10.17 16.01 -7.71
N PRO A 149 -9.28 17.02 -7.92
CA PRO A 149 -9.73 18.41 -7.95
C PRO A 149 -10.81 18.55 -9.01
N GLN A 150 -12.00 19.00 -8.61
CA GLN A 150 -13.13 19.20 -9.50
C GLN A 150 -13.33 20.69 -9.70
N VAL A 151 -13.35 21.13 -10.96
CA VAL A 151 -13.66 22.50 -11.32
C VAL A 151 -15.14 22.59 -11.66
N GLU A 152 -15.89 23.38 -10.90
CA GLU A 152 -17.30 23.66 -11.16
C GLU A 152 -17.47 24.91 -12.03
N LYS A 153 -16.69 25.95 -11.73
CA LYS A 153 -16.76 27.24 -12.42
C LYS A 153 -15.40 27.90 -12.52
N ALA A 154 -15.20 28.63 -13.61
CA ALA A 154 -14.11 29.58 -13.79
C ALA A 154 -14.67 30.97 -14.08
N SER A 155 -14.06 32.02 -13.55
CA SER A 155 -14.47 33.41 -13.82
C SER A 155 -14.18 33.86 -15.25
N LEU A 156 -13.16 33.26 -15.88
CA LEU A 156 -12.71 33.59 -17.24
C LEU A 156 -12.82 32.37 -18.17
N THR A 157 -13.25 32.61 -19.40
CA THR A 157 -13.29 31.60 -20.48
C THR A 157 -12.28 31.90 -21.60
N GLY A 158 -11.63 33.07 -21.55
CA GLY A 158 -10.59 33.51 -22.47
C GLY A 158 -9.92 34.79 -21.96
N CYS A 159 -8.72 35.07 -22.44
CA CYS A 159 -7.94 36.27 -22.13
C CYS A 159 -7.03 36.62 -23.31
N LEU A 160 -6.35 37.77 -23.24
CA LEU A 160 -5.33 38.14 -24.22
C LEU A 160 -4.11 37.21 -24.11
N VAL A 161 -3.39 37.02 -25.22
CA VAL A 161 -2.17 36.20 -25.28
C VAL A 161 -1.04 36.70 -24.37
N SER A 162 -1.09 37.98 -23.99
CA SER A 162 -0.18 38.58 -23.02
C SER A 162 -0.36 38.04 -21.59
N GLY A 163 -1.50 37.39 -21.30
CA GLY A 163 -1.84 36.92 -19.96
C GLY A 163 -1.93 38.07 -18.95
N GLY A 164 -1.77 37.73 -17.66
CA GLY A 164 -1.74 38.69 -16.54
C GLY A 164 -3.10 38.95 -15.87
N GLU A 165 -4.18 38.39 -16.40
CA GLU A 165 -5.51 38.49 -15.81
C GLU A 165 -5.69 37.46 -14.67
N GLU A 166 -6.42 37.84 -13.61
CA GLU A 166 -6.74 36.96 -12.48
C GLU A 166 -7.93 36.04 -12.83
N MET A 167 -7.74 34.73 -12.67
CA MET A 167 -8.77 33.72 -12.89
C MET A 167 -9.16 33.07 -11.57
N VAL A 168 -10.43 33.21 -11.19
CA VAL A 168 -11.01 32.56 -10.00
C VAL A 168 -11.62 31.23 -10.41
N ILE A 169 -11.16 30.15 -9.79
CA ILE A 169 -11.66 28.80 -10.00
C ILE A 169 -12.43 28.37 -8.76
N THR A 170 -13.69 28.03 -8.92
CA THR A 170 -14.56 27.48 -7.86
C THR A 170 -14.76 25.99 -8.10
N GLY A 171 -14.72 25.22 -7.03
CA GLY A 171 -14.82 23.78 -7.08
C GLY A 171 -14.44 23.14 -5.75
N SER A 172 -14.13 21.85 -5.79
CA SER A 172 -13.82 21.05 -4.61
C SER A 172 -12.44 20.41 -4.73
N ASN A 173 -11.87 20.10 -3.56
CA ASN A 173 -10.63 19.34 -3.43
C ASN A 173 -9.38 20.02 -4.02
N PHE A 174 -9.31 21.34 -3.91
CA PHE A 174 -8.08 22.10 -4.11
C PHE A 174 -7.27 22.13 -2.82
N PHE A 175 -6.05 21.61 -2.90
CA PHE A 175 -5.04 21.61 -1.84
C PHE A 175 -3.95 22.66 -2.12
N PRO A 176 -3.20 23.15 -1.11
CA PRO A 176 -2.13 24.14 -1.30
C PRO A 176 -1.08 23.77 -2.37
N GLU A 177 -0.86 22.49 -2.62
CA GLU A 177 0.04 21.96 -3.65
C GLU A 177 -0.58 21.85 -5.05
N SER A 178 -1.86 22.20 -5.20
CA SER A 178 -2.60 22.10 -6.47
C SER A 178 -1.99 23.02 -7.54
N LYS A 179 -2.12 22.63 -8.81
CA LYS A 179 -1.58 23.40 -9.94
C LYS A 179 -2.62 23.54 -11.03
N VAL A 180 -2.69 24.72 -11.65
CA VAL A 180 -3.53 24.97 -12.83
C VAL A 180 -2.63 24.84 -14.07
N MET A 181 -2.99 23.93 -14.97
CA MET A 181 -2.23 23.68 -16.20
C MET A 181 -3.05 24.07 -17.43
N PHE A 182 -2.47 24.91 -18.29
CA PHE A 182 -3.05 25.30 -19.58
C PHE A 182 -2.41 24.46 -20.69
N LEU A 183 -3.24 23.71 -21.41
CA LEU A 183 -2.82 22.72 -22.40
C LEU A 183 -3.47 23.02 -23.76
N GLU A 184 -2.67 23.03 -24.81
CA GLU A 184 -3.14 23.05 -26.20
C GLU A 184 -3.33 21.61 -26.69
N LYS A 185 -4.53 21.27 -27.18
CA LYS A 185 -4.80 19.94 -27.75
C LYS A 185 -4.36 19.91 -29.21
N GLY A 186 -3.32 19.13 -29.50
CA GLY A 186 -2.85 18.82 -30.86
C GLY A 186 -2.22 17.42 -30.92
N PRO A 187 -1.67 17.00 -32.08
CA PRO A 187 -1.05 15.68 -32.28
C PRO A 187 0.07 15.37 -31.27
N GLY A 188 0.71 16.40 -30.72
CA GLY A 188 1.47 16.35 -29.48
C GLY A 188 0.78 17.24 -28.45
N LYS A 189 0.31 16.68 -27.34
CA LYS A 189 -0.17 17.49 -26.20
C LYS A 189 1.00 18.35 -25.71
N ARG A 190 0.91 19.67 -25.90
CA ARG A 190 1.95 20.61 -25.48
C ARG A 190 1.46 21.41 -24.27
N LEU A 191 2.23 21.37 -23.18
CA LEU A 191 2.04 22.26 -22.04
C LEU A 191 2.38 23.68 -22.48
N VAL A 192 1.39 24.58 -22.41
CA VAL A 192 1.55 25.97 -22.83
C VAL A 192 1.95 26.82 -21.63
N HIS A 193 1.33 26.57 -20.48
CA HIS A 193 1.61 27.35 -19.27
C HIS A 193 1.23 26.59 -18.00
N THR A 194 1.95 26.86 -16.90
CA THR A 194 1.59 26.42 -15.54
C THR A 194 1.47 27.64 -14.66
N ALA A 195 0.32 27.81 -14.02
CA ALA A 195 0.10 28.91 -13.08
C ALA A 195 0.20 28.40 -11.63
N SER A 196 0.90 29.16 -10.79
CA SER A 196 0.79 29.03 -9.34
C SER A 196 -0.51 29.67 -8.87
N HIS A 197 -1.25 28.98 -8.02
CA HIS A 197 -2.45 29.55 -7.40
C HIS A 197 -2.10 30.09 -6.01
N THR A 198 -2.78 31.14 -5.61
CA THR A 198 -2.90 31.55 -4.21
C THR A 198 -4.30 31.14 -3.75
N GLN A 199 -4.39 30.26 -2.76
CA GLN A 199 -5.69 29.91 -2.19
C GLN A 199 -6.24 31.17 -1.50
N GLY A 200 -7.32 31.72 -2.05
CA GLY A 200 -8.07 32.79 -1.41
C GLY A 200 -8.70 32.24 -0.14
N GLY A 201 -8.04 32.48 1.00
CA GLY A 201 -8.66 32.24 2.31
C GLY A 201 -9.79 33.25 2.50
N ASN A 202 -10.98 32.77 2.84
CA ASN A 202 -11.86 33.61 3.65
C ASN A 202 -11.22 33.71 5.06
N PRO A 203 -11.18 34.89 5.68
CA PRO A 203 -10.71 35.06 7.06
C PRO A 203 -11.56 34.26 8.07
#